data_AF-A0A424Y687-F1
#
_entry.id   AF-A0A424Y687-F1
#
_cell.length_a   1.000
_cell.length_b   1.000
_cell.length_c   1.000
_cell.angle_alpha   90.00
_cell.angle_beta   90.00
_cell.angle_gamma   90.00
#
_symmetry.space_group_name_H-M   'P 1'
#
loop_
_entity.id
_entity.type
_entity.pdbx_description
1 polymer ?
#
loop_
_entity_poly.entity_id
_entity_poly.type
_entity_poly.pdbx_seq_one_letter_code
_entity_poly.pdbx_strand_id
1 'polypeptide(L)'
;MTKKKVLLGMSGGVDSSVAAYLLKKDGYDVIGVTMQIWPEEIEESNQPESSCCSLSAVEDARRVANHLDIPFYVMNFKDYFQEKVIDYFVKEYRSGRTPNPCIACNRYVKFEELLRKALQLECDYVATGHYALIEKDVKTGRLLLKKSVTDTKDQTYALYNMTQFQLQHTLMPLGKFHKEEIRNLAEELNLPVANKPESQEICFVPDNNYGRFIEEYQEQKAREGPFVDPSGNVVGTHKGIIHYTIGQRRGLHLALGTPVYVTGIDPEANTVHVGPVQHLFSQGLLAKDLNFIPFDTLQESLKVTAKIRYNAKAVPATISMAEPDQLKLIFDEPQKSVTPGQSVVFYQDDLVIGGGTIIKPL
;
A
#
# COMPACT_ATOMS: atom_id res chain seq x y z
N MET A 1 -21.46 29.38 -11.80
CA MET A 1 -20.09 28.87 -11.60
C MET A 1 -20.01 27.53 -12.29
N THR A 2 -18.96 27.27 -13.06
CA THR A 2 -18.73 25.95 -13.67
C THR A 2 -18.51 24.92 -12.54
N LYS A 3 -19.19 23.77 -12.61
CA LYS A 3 -18.98 22.67 -11.66
C LYS A 3 -17.53 22.19 -11.79
N LYS A 4 -16.88 21.95 -10.66
CA LYS A 4 -15.54 21.36 -10.63
C LYS A 4 -15.59 19.90 -11.09
N LYS A 5 -14.67 19.51 -11.96
CA LYS A 5 -14.62 18.16 -12.56
C LYS A 5 -13.74 17.23 -11.74
N VAL A 6 -14.20 16.00 -11.52
CA VAL A 6 -13.50 14.99 -10.71
C VAL A 6 -13.41 13.68 -11.48
N LEU A 7 -12.18 13.18 -11.68
CA LEU A 7 -11.95 11.84 -12.19
C LEU A 7 -11.83 10.86 -11.01
N LEU A 8 -12.82 9.99 -10.82
CA LEU A 8 -12.89 9.06 -9.71
C LEU A 8 -12.48 7.65 -10.13
N GLY A 9 -11.45 7.10 -9.46
CA GLY A 9 -11.09 5.70 -9.58
C GLY A 9 -12.15 4.77 -8.97
N MET A 10 -12.85 4.02 -9.81
CA MET A 10 -13.87 3.04 -9.45
C MET A 10 -13.34 1.61 -9.58
N SER A 11 -13.23 0.92 -8.45
CA SER A 11 -12.75 -0.46 -8.36
C SER A 11 -13.85 -1.52 -8.53
N GLY A 12 -15.11 -1.08 -8.69
CA GLY A 12 -16.27 -1.99 -8.64
C GLY A 12 -16.58 -2.50 -7.22
N GLY A 13 -16.02 -1.85 -6.20
CA GLY A 13 -16.32 -2.11 -4.79
C GLY A 13 -17.10 -0.97 -4.14
N VAL A 14 -17.77 -1.29 -3.03
CA VAL A 14 -18.67 -0.40 -2.27
C VAL A 14 -18.06 0.98 -2.01
N ASP A 15 -16.81 1.03 -1.55
CA ASP A 15 -16.14 2.27 -1.16
C ASP A 15 -16.06 3.28 -2.31
N SER A 16 -15.57 2.84 -3.47
CA SER A 16 -15.48 3.71 -4.64
C SER A 16 -16.85 4.13 -5.18
N SER A 17 -17.86 3.28 -5.03
CA SER A 17 -19.23 3.55 -5.46
C SER A 17 -19.90 4.61 -4.58
N VAL A 18 -19.75 4.51 -3.26
CA VAL A 18 -20.28 5.52 -2.34
C VAL A 18 -19.50 6.82 -2.45
N ALA A 19 -18.19 6.77 -2.69
CA ALA A 19 -17.40 7.96 -2.99
C ALA A 19 -17.93 8.72 -4.22
N ALA A 20 -18.33 8.00 -5.28
CA ALA A 20 -18.96 8.59 -6.47
C ALA A 20 -20.25 9.33 -6.14
N TYR A 21 -21.12 8.67 -5.36
CA TYR A 21 -22.37 9.26 -4.91
C TYR A 21 -22.15 10.53 -4.09
N LEU A 22 -21.25 10.49 -3.10
CA LEU A 22 -20.95 11.62 -2.22
C LEU A 22 -20.44 12.83 -3.02
N LEU A 23 -19.52 12.61 -3.96
CA LEU A 23 -19.03 13.67 -4.84
C LEU A 23 -20.13 14.27 -5.73
N LYS A 24 -20.99 13.41 -6.32
CA LYS A 24 -22.13 13.90 -7.12
C LYS A 24 -23.10 14.72 -6.25
N LYS A 25 -23.38 14.26 -5.03
CA LYS A 25 -24.23 14.94 -4.05
C LYS A 25 -23.65 16.30 -3.64
N ASP A 26 -22.34 16.40 -3.49
CA ASP A 26 -21.62 17.65 -3.18
C ASP A 26 -21.53 18.62 -4.38
N GLY A 27 -22.09 18.24 -5.53
CA GLY A 27 -22.27 19.11 -6.69
C GLY A 27 -21.12 19.08 -7.70
N TYR A 28 -20.16 18.16 -7.56
CA TYR A 28 -19.09 17.96 -8.54
C TYR A 28 -19.63 17.36 -9.85
N ASP A 29 -18.90 17.61 -10.93
CA ASP A 29 -19.06 16.91 -12.21
C ASP A 29 -18.14 15.67 -12.19
N VAL A 30 -18.73 14.50 -11.89
CA VAL A 30 -17.98 13.27 -11.61
C VAL A 30 -17.89 12.40 -12.85
N ILE A 31 -16.67 11.98 -13.19
CA ILE A 31 -16.39 11.00 -14.22
C ILE A 31 -15.80 9.76 -13.53
N GLY A 32 -16.47 8.62 -13.66
CA GLY A 32 -15.98 7.34 -13.17
C GLY A 32 -14.94 6.74 -14.11
N VAL A 33 -13.89 6.15 -13.57
CA VAL A 33 -12.91 5.39 -14.35
C VAL A 33 -12.46 4.12 -13.65
N THR A 34 -12.41 3.02 -14.38
CA THR A 34 -11.68 1.83 -13.94
C THR A 34 -10.32 1.76 -14.63
N MET A 35 -9.27 1.59 -13.84
CA MET A 35 -7.91 1.38 -14.32
C MET A 35 -7.74 -0.10 -14.67
N GLN A 36 -7.63 -0.41 -15.95
CA GLN A 36 -7.30 -1.74 -16.43
C GLN A 36 -5.82 -2.01 -16.19
N ILE A 37 -5.54 -2.93 -15.27
CA ILE A 37 -4.18 -3.29 -14.84
C ILE A 37 -3.86 -4.79 -15.03
N TRP A 38 -4.80 -5.57 -15.57
CA TRP A 38 -4.62 -6.98 -15.90
C TRP A 38 -4.32 -7.17 -17.40
N PRO A 39 -3.60 -8.24 -17.79
CA PRO A 39 -3.44 -8.61 -19.18
C PRO A 39 -4.78 -8.99 -19.84
N GLU A 40 -4.92 -8.71 -21.14
CA GLU A 40 -6.10 -9.05 -21.95
C GLU A 40 -6.31 -10.58 -22.10
N GLU A 41 -5.26 -11.38 -21.88
CA GLU A 41 -5.23 -12.83 -22.16
C GLU A 41 -5.55 -13.71 -20.94
N ILE A 42 -5.90 -13.14 -19.77
CA ILE A 42 -6.37 -13.96 -18.65
C ILE A 42 -7.80 -14.39 -18.96
N GLU A 43 -7.94 -15.60 -19.50
CA GLU A 43 -9.21 -16.29 -19.70
C GLU A 43 -10.11 -16.20 -18.47
N GLU A 44 -11.41 -15.99 -18.71
CA GLU A 44 -12.50 -15.75 -17.75
C GLU A 44 -12.60 -16.77 -16.60
N SER A 45 -11.88 -17.89 -16.66
CA SER A 45 -12.07 -19.07 -15.81
C SER A 45 -11.27 -19.09 -14.51
N ASN A 46 -10.26 -18.23 -14.32
CA ASN A 46 -9.31 -18.36 -13.19
C ASN A 46 -9.18 -17.13 -12.27
N GLN A 47 -9.99 -16.08 -12.45
CA GLN A 47 -9.98 -14.96 -11.51
C GLN A 47 -11.04 -15.15 -10.41
N PRO A 48 -10.69 -15.05 -9.11
CA PRO A 48 -11.70 -15.01 -8.06
C PRO A 48 -12.59 -13.78 -8.26
N GLU A 49 -13.91 -13.97 -8.26
CA GLU A 49 -14.93 -12.92 -8.44
C GLU A 49 -14.75 -11.71 -7.50
N SER A 50 -13.97 -11.86 -6.42
CA SER A 50 -13.69 -10.86 -5.40
C SER A 50 -12.48 -9.96 -5.68
N SER A 51 -11.75 -10.14 -6.78
CA SER A 51 -10.60 -9.29 -7.12
C SER A 51 -11.02 -7.97 -7.78
N CYS A 52 -10.43 -6.86 -7.32
CA CYS A 52 -10.54 -5.51 -7.90
C CYS A 52 -10.12 -5.44 -9.39
N CYS A 53 -9.44 -6.47 -9.90
CA CYS A 53 -8.77 -6.48 -11.22
C CYS A 53 -9.42 -7.47 -12.21
N SER A 54 -10.72 -7.70 -12.08
CA SER A 54 -11.47 -8.64 -12.89
C SER A 54 -12.44 -7.92 -13.85
N LEU A 55 -12.82 -8.60 -14.93
CA LEU A 55 -13.87 -8.11 -15.84
C LEU A 55 -15.20 -7.86 -15.09
N SER A 56 -15.53 -8.69 -14.10
CA SER A 56 -16.71 -8.48 -13.25
C SER A 56 -16.62 -7.19 -12.44
N ALA A 57 -15.43 -6.82 -11.94
CA ALA A 57 -15.23 -5.54 -11.26
C ALA A 57 -15.46 -4.32 -12.19
N VAL A 58 -15.09 -4.43 -13.47
CA VAL A 58 -15.40 -3.39 -14.48
C VAL A 58 -16.90 -3.28 -14.71
N GLU A 59 -17.59 -4.41 -14.89
CA GLU A 59 -19.04 -4.41 -15.07
C GLU A 59 -19.77 -3.83 -13.86
N ASP A 60 -19.33 -4.17 -12.66
CA ASP A 60 -19.87 -3.62 -11.42
C ASP A 60 -19.68 -2.10 -11.33
N ALA A 61 -18.48 -1.61 -11.65
CA ALA A 61 -18.21 -0.18 -11.70
C ALA A 61 -19.10 0.53 -12.74
N ARG A 62 -19.27 -0.07 -13.93
CA ARG A 62 -20.14 0.46 -14.99
C ARG A 62 -21.61 0.50 -14.57
N ARG A 63 -22.11 -0.57 -13.91
CA ARG A 63 -23.49 -0.64 -13.41
C ARG A 63 -23.75 0.43 -12.35
N VAL A 64 -22.82 0.62 -11.43
CA VAL A 64 -22.88 1.69 -10.42
C VAL A 64 -22.87 3.06 -11.09
N ALA A 65 -21.97 3.30 -12.05
CA ALA A 65 -21.89 4.57 -12.74
C ALA A 65 -23.19 4.91 -13.50
N ASN A 66 -23.80 3.92 -14.17
CA ASN A 66 -25.10 4.08 -14.82
C ASN A 66 -26.21 4.36 -13.79
N HIS A 67 -26.24 3.61 -12.70
CA HIS A 67 -27.20 3.83 -11.60
C HIS A 67 -27.09 5.24 -11.02
N LEU A 68 -25.86 5.75 -10.86
CA LEU A 68 -25.58 7.09 -10.38
C LEU A 68 -25.66 8.16 -11.47
N ASP A 69 -25.95 7.82 -12.72
CA ASP A 69 -25.99 8.72 -13.88
C ASP A 69 -24.70 9.58 -13.97
N ILE A 70 -23.55 8.91 -14.06
CA ILE A 70 -22.24 9.52 -14.28
C ILE A 70 -21.54 8.87 -15.48
N PRO A 71 -20.76 9.63 -16.29
CA PRO A 71 -19.93 9.06 -17.34
C PRO A 71 -18.95 8.04 -16.77
N PHE A 72 -18.69 6.98 -17.53
CA PHE A 72 -17.76 5.91 -17.13
C PHE A 72 -16.85 5.50 -18.27
N TYR A 73 -15.55 5.39 -17.97
CA TYR A 73 -14.53 4.94 -18.91
C TYR A 73 -13.68 3.84 -18.31
N VAL A 74 -13.10 3.02 -19.19
CA VAL A 74 -12.02 2.10 -18.85
C VAL A 74 -10.75 2.66 -19.45
N MET A 75 -9.71 2.81 -18.65
CA MET A 75 -8.42 3.31 -19.10
C MET A 75 -7.35 2.25 -18.91
N ASN A 76 -6.50 2.09 -19.92
CA ASN A 76 -5.39 1.16 -19.88
C ASN A 76 -4.23 1.73 -19.05
N PHE A 77 -3.89 1.02 -17.97
CA PHE A 77 -2.77 1.30 -17.08
C PHE A 77 -1.81 0.09 -16.99
N LYS A 78 -1.95 -0.91 -17.87
CA LYS A 78 -1.24 -2.19 -17.83
C LYS A 78 0.27 -2.02 -17.77
N ASP A 79 0.84 -1.33 -18.76
CA ASP A 79 2.30 -1.20 -18.87
C ASP A 79 2.88 -0.46 -17.66
N TYR A 80 2.17 0.57 -17.21
CA TYR A 80 2.58 1.37 -16.06
C TYR A 80 2.47 0.57 -14.74
N PHE A 81 1.42 -0.25 -14.59
CA PHE A 81 1.25 -1.15 -13.45
C PHE A 81 2.33 -2.25 -13.45
N GLN A 82 2.61 -2.83 -14.61
CA GLN A 82 3.64 -3.84 -14.78
C GLN A 82 5.01 -3.28 -14.35
N GLU A 83 5.43 -2.16 -14.95
CA GLU A 83 6.75 -1.56 -14.68
C GLU A 83 6.87 -1.06 -13.23
N LYS A 84 5.88 -0.29 -12.75
CA LYS A 84 6.01 0.42 -11.46
C LYS A 84 5.58 -0.39 -10.25
N VAL A 85 4.81 -1.47 -10.44
CA VAL A 85 4.29 -2.29 -9.34
C VAL A 85 4.83 -3.71 -9.40
N ILE A 86 4.62 -4.43 -10.51
CA ILE A 86 5.00 -5.85 -10.61
C ILE A 86 6.52 -6.02 -10.70
N ASP A 87 7.18 -5.33 -11.63
CA ASP A 87 8.63 -5.46 -11.82
C ASP A 87 9.41 -4.97 -10.59
N TYR A 88 8.94 -3.87 -9.98
CA TYR A 88 9.43 -3.41 -8.68
C TYR A 88 9.29 -4.49 -7.61
N PHE A 89 8.10 -5.09 -7.47
CA PHE A 89 7.83 -6.14 -6.49
C PHE A 89 8.77 -7.33 -6.66
N VAL A 90 8.90 -7.84 -7.89
CA VAL A 90 9.79 -8.96 -8.24
C VAL A 90 11.25 -8.63 -7.92
N LYS A 91 11.72 -7.44 -8.31
CA LYS A 91 13.10 -6.98 -8.08
C LYS A 91 13.45 -6.93 -6.59
N GLU A 92 12.55 -6.44 -5.75
CA GLU A 92 12.76 -6.33 -4.31
C GLU A 92 12.87 -7.71 -3.66
N TYR A 93 11.98 -8.66 -4.00
CA TYR A 93 12.05 -10.04 -3.50
C TYR A 93 13.34 -10.74 -3.93
N ARG A 94 13.77 -10.57 -5.19
CA ARG A 94 15.06 -11.11 -5.67
C ARG A 94 16.26 -10.52 -4.94
N SER A 95 16.11 -9.32 -4.38
CA SER A 95 17.12 -8.66 -3.57
C SER A 95 16.97 -8.96 -2.06
N GLY A 96 16.20 -9.98 -1.68
CA GLY A 96 16.00 -10.39 -0.28
C GLY A 96 15.22 -9.39 0.57
N ARG A 97 14.49 -8.46 -0.07
CA ARG A 97 13.66 -7.44 0.59
C ARG A 97 12.18 -7.80 0.47
N THR A 98 11.37 -7.24 1.35
CA THR A 98 9.92 -7.45 1.33
C THR A 98 9.23 -6.12 1.01
N PRO A 99 8.86 -5.86 -0.26
CA PRO A 99 8.19 -4.63 -0.65
C PRO A 99 6.71 -4.60 -0.22
N ASN A 100 6.08 -3.43 -0.31
CA ASN A 100 4.63 -3.29 -0.26
C ASN A 100 4.12 -2.77 -1.62
N PRO A 101 3.55 -3.62 -2.49
CA PRO A 101 3.13 -3.20 -3.82
C PRO A 101 1.93 -2.23 -3.80
N CYS A 102 1.12 -2.21 -2.73
CA CYS A 102 0.03 -1.26 -2.60
C CYS A 102 0.54 0.17 -2.43
N ILE A 103 1.71 0.36 -1.80
CA ILE A 103 2.34 1.69 -1.67
C ILE A 103 2.82 2.18 -3.04
N ALA A 104 3.46 1.31 -3.81
CA ALA A 104 3.90 1.61 -5.18
C ALA A 104 2.71 1.91 -6.10
N CYS A 105 1.64 1.10 -6.02
CA CYS A 105 0.41 1.31 -6.77
C CYS A 105 -0.25 2.66 -6.43
N ASN A 106 -0.36 3.01 -5.14
CA ASN A 106 -0.89 4.32 -4.76
C ASN A 106 -0.04 5.45 -5.33
N ARG A 107 1.28 5.39 -5.10
CA ARG A 107 2.22 6.42 -5.58
C ARG A 107 2.13 6.65 -7.08
N TYR A 108 2.44 5.61 -7.84
CA TYR A 108 2.71 5.72 -9.26
C TYR A 108 1.40 5.63 -10.06
N VAL A 109 0.51 4.69 -9.72
CA VAL A 109 -0.67 4.41 -10.55
C VAL A 109 -1.81 5.36 -10.20
N LYS A 110 -2.20 5.41 -8.91
CA LYS A 110 -3.42 6.13 -8.49
C LYS A 110 -3.23 7.64 -8.31
N PHE A 111 -2.06 8.10 -7.89
CA PHE A 111 -1.86 9.53 -7.58
C PHE A 111 -0.85 10.22 -8.51
N GLU A 112 -0.12 9.49 -9.34
CA GLU A 112 0.71 10.09 -10.39
C GLU A 112 0.05 9.91 -11.76
N GLU A 113 -0.11 8.69 -12.25
CA GLU A 113 -0.63 8.46 -13.60
C GLU A 113 -2.13 8.80 -13.73
N LEU A 114 -2.97 8.42 -12.77
CA LEU A 114 -4.39 8.78 -12.81
C LEU A 114 -4.60 10.29 -12.68
N LEU A 115 -3.78 10.98 -11.86
CA LEU A 115 -3.81 12.44 -11.78
C LEU A 115 -3.36 13.08 -13.10
N ARG A 116 -2.31 12.56 -13.73
CA ARG A 116 -1.88 13.01 -15.06
C ARG A 116 -3.00 12.88 -16.09
N LYS A 117 -3.72 11.74 -16.11
CA LYS A 117 -4.88 11.52 -16.98
C LYS A 117 -6.03 12.47 -16.66
N ALA A 118 -6.32 12.71 -15.39
CA ALA A 118 -7.35 13.66 -14.96
C ALA A 118 -7.07 15.06 -15.50
N LEU A 119 -5.83 15.54 -15.35
CA LEU A 119 -5.41 16.86 -15.86
C LEU A 119 -5.51 16.95 -17.39
N GLN A 120 -5.18 15.87 -18.12
CA GLN A 120 -5.35 15.79 -19.58
C GLN A 120 -6.82 15.85 -20.02
N LEU A 121 -7.74 15.40 -19.17
CA LEU A 121 -9.19 15.50 -19.36
C LEU A 121 -9.78 16.79 -18.79
N GLU A 122 -8.94 17.76 -18.44
CA GLU A 122 -9.34 19.04 -17.84
C GLU A 122 -10.14 18.87 -16.53
N CYS A 123 -9.89 17.78 -15.81
CA CYS A 123 -10.43 17.59 -14.46
C CYS A 123 -9.66 18.43 -13.46
N ASP A 124 -10.38 19.00 -12.49
CA ASP A 124 -9.77 19.76 -11.40
C ASP A 124 -9.18 18.84 -10.32
N TYR A 125 -9.75 17.64 -10.15
CA TYR A 125 -9.37 16.70 -9.10
C TYR A 125 -9.37 15.25 -9.57
N VAL A 126 -8.59 14.41 -8.89
CA VAL A 126 -8.82 12.97 -8.79
C VAL A 126 -9.51 12.64 -7.47
N ALA A 127 -10.25 11.54 -7.45
CA ALA A 127 -10.77 10.98 -6.23
C ALA A 127 -10.58 9.47 -6.18
N THR A 128 -10.56 8.93 -4.97
CA THR A 128 -10.51 7.49 -4.72
C THR A 128 -11.35 7.14 -3.49
N GLY A 129 -11.72 5.88 -3.35
CA GLY A 129 -12.39 5.37 -2.14
C GLY A 129 -11.46 5.14 -0.94
N HIS A 130 -10.39 5.92 -0.78
CA HIS A 130 -9.51 5.76 0.37
C HIS A 130 -10.07 6.44 1.63
N TYR A 131 -9.83 5.81 2.77
CA TYR A 131 -10.13 6.34 4.10
C TYR A 131 -8.92 7.15 4.60
N ALA A 132 -8.93 8.43 4.29
CA ALA A 132 -7.98 9.43 4.76
C ALA A 132 -8.60 10.83 4.69
N LEU A 133 -8.04 11.78 5.43
CA LEU A 133 -8.46 13.18 5.41
C LEU A 133 -7.35 14.05 4.83
N ILE A 134 -7.73 15.01 3.99
CA ILE A 134 -6.84 16.06 3.48
C ILE A 134 -7.39 17.39 3.98
N GLU A 135 -6.59 18.12 4.76
CA GLU A 135 -6.97 19.38 5.38
C GLU A 135 -5.91 20.44 5.09
N LYS A 136 -6.33 21.69 4.88
CA LYS A 136 -5.39 22.80 4.74
C LYS A 136 -5.08 23.36 6.13
N ASP A 137 -3.81 23.37 6.51
CA ASP A 137 -3.37 24.07 7.71
C ASP A 137 -3.56 25.57 7.52
N VAL A 138 -4.31 26.19 8.42
CA VAL A 138 -4.60 27.63 8.38
C VAL A 138 -3.33 28.44 8.66
N LYS A 139 -2.37 27.91 9.43
CA LYS A 139 -1.15 28.63 9.81
C LYS A 139 -0.11 28.63 8.71
N THR A 140 0.22 27.47 8.17
CA THR A 140 1.28 27.33 7.15
C THR A 140 0.73 27.39 5.72
N GLY A 141 -0.58 27.23 5.52
CA GLY A 141 -1.20 27.11 4.21
C GLY A 141 -0.95 25.76 3.53
N ARG A 142 -0.21 24.85 4.18
CA ARG A 142 0.19 23.55 3.65
C ARG A 142 -0.96 22.55 3.75
N LEU A 143 -1.02 21.59 2.83
CA LEU A 143 -1.99 20.50 2.90
C LEU A 143 -1.44 19.39 3.77
N LEU A 144 -2.26 18.97 4.73
CA LEU A 144 -2.00 17.94 5.70
C LEU A 144 -2.75 16.67 5.31
N LEU A 145 -2.13 15.53 5.53
CA LEU A 145 -2.72 14.21 5.42
C LEU A 145 -2.97 13.69 6.83
N LYS A 146 -4.21 13.36 7.14
CA LYS A 146 -4.63 12.91 8.47
C LYS A 146 -5.37 11.59 8.38
N LYS A 147 -5.33 10.83 9.48
CA LYS A 147 -6.05 9.58 9.61
C LYS A 147 -7.54 9.79 9.40
N SER A 148 -8.21 8.79 8.85
CA SER A 148 -9.67 8.78 8.81
C SER A 148 -10.26 8.66 10.21
N VAL A 149 -11.53 9.02 10.37
CA VAL A 149 -12.28 8.78 11.63
C VAL A 149 -12.42 7.28 11.95
N THR A 150 -12.15 6.41 10.99
CA THR A 150 -12.19 4.94 11.14
C THR A 150 -10.79 4.37 11.24
N ASP A 151 -10.22 4.33 12.46
CA ASP A 151 -8.83 3.89 12.68
C ASP A 151 -8.55 2.47 12.11
N THR A 152 -9.52 1.56 12.16
CA THR A 152 -9.37 0.18 11.64
C THR A 152 -9.32 0.10 10.11
N LYS A 153 -9.79 1.12 9.40
CA LYS A 153 -9.76 1.23 7.94
C LYS A 153 -8.86 2.35 7.46
N ASP A 154 -8.13 3.00 8.36
CA ASP A 154 -7.21 4.07 8.00
C ASP A 154 -6.19 3.59 6.97
N GLN A 155 -6.13 4.31 5.86
CA GLN A 155 -5.28 3.99 4.72
C GLN A 155 -4.12 4.97 4.55
N THR A 156 -3.93 5.90 5.49
CA THR A 156 -2.86 6.90 5.39
C THR A 156 -1.45 6.31 5.32
N TYR A 157 -1.24 5.11 5.88
CA TYR A 157 0.01 4.37 5.73
C TYR A 157 0.39 4.13 4.27
N ALA A 158 -0.59 3.93 3.37
CA ALA A 158 -0.32 3.71 1.95
C ALA A 158 -0.18 5.03 1.15
N LEU A 159 -0.44 6.16 1.79
CA LEU A 159 -0.56 7.50 1.19
C LEU A 159 0.53 8.46 1.65
N TYR A 160 1.46 8.03 2.52
CA TYR A 160 2.48 8.91 3.11
C TYR A 160 3.38 9.61 2.08
N ASN A 161 3.45 9.08 0.86
CA ASN A 161 4.32 9.56 -0.23
C ASN A 161 3.66 10.62 -1.13
N MET A 162 2.42 11.04 -0.81
CA MET A 162 1.75 12.07 -1.57
C MET A 162 2.48 13.41 -1.46
N THR A 163 2.69 14.05 -2.61
CA THR A 163 3.25 15.40 -2.72
C THR A 163 2.19 16.46 -2.44
N GLN A 164 2.59 17.70 -2.15
CA GLN A 164 1.66 18.82 -2.00
C GLN A 164 0.81 19.05 -3.25
N PHE A 165 1.39 18.88 -4.45
CA PHE A 165 0.66 18.96 -5.71
C PHE A 165 -0.43 17.88 -5.80
N GLN A 166 -0.10 16.64 -5.42
CA GLN A 166 -1.07 15.54 -5.41
C GLN A 166 -2.17 15.77 -4.37
N LEU A 167 -1.82 16.17 -3.15
CA LEU A 167 -2.80 16.50 -2.10
C LEU A 167 -3.76 17.61 -2.55
N GLN A 168 -3.26 18.63 -3.25
CA GLN A 168 -4.07 19.74 -3.74
C GLN A 168 -5.12 19.33 -4.77
N HIS A 169 -4.82 18.31 -5.58
CA HIS A 169 -5.67 17.82 -6.66
C HIS A 169 -6.35 16.50 -6.31
N THR A 170 -6.42 16.12 -5.03
CA THR A 170 -7.04 14.86 -4.61
C THR A 170 -8.18 15.09 -3.62
N LEU A 171 -9.29 14.38 -3.83
CA LEU A 171 -10.42 14.30 -2.90
C LEU A 171 -10.50 12.90 -2.28
N MET A 172 -10.77 12.85 -0.97
CA MET A 172 -10.95 11.63 -0.19
C MET A 172 -12.32 11.62 0.50
N PRO A 173 -13.41 11.29 -0.21
CA PRO A 173 -14.77 11.50 0.29
C PRO A 173 -15.12 10.67 1.53
N LEU A 174 -14.42 9.54 1.74
CA LEU A 174 -14.77 8.56 2.77
C LEU A 174 -14.10 8.82 4.13
N GLY A 175 -13.09 9.69 4.19
CA GLY A 175 -12.28 9.86 5.41
C GLY A 175 -13.05 10.32 6.66
N LYS A 176 -14.25 10.89 6.47
CA LYS A 176 -15.13 11.40 7.53
C LYS A 176 -16.21 10.40 7.97
N PHE A 177 -16.28 9.23 7.34
CA PHE A 177 -17.32 8.25 7.58
C PHE A 177 -16.78 6.98 8.21
N HIS A 178 -17.61 6.39 9.07
CA HIS A 178 -17.45 5.03 9.53
C HIS A 178 -17.83 4.02 8.46
N LYS A 179 -17.17 2.85 8.49
CA LYS A 179 -17.40 1.82 7.47
C LYS A 179 -18.85 1.34 7.44
N GLU A 180 -19.49 1.28 8.60
CA GLU A 180 -20.91 0.93 8.74
C GLU A 180 -21.79 1.96 8.05
N GLU A 181 -21.49 3.26 8.19
CA GLU A 181 -22.23 4.33 7.49
C GLU A 181 -22.08 4.20 5.97
N ILE A 182 -20.89 3.84 5.48
CA ILE A 182 -20.67 3.59 4.05
C ILE A 182 -21.48 2.39 3.54
N ARG A 183 -21.59 1.31 4.33
CA ARG A 183 -22.43 0.17 3.95
C ARG A 183 -23.91 0.51 3.95
N ASN A 184 -24.38 1.19 5.00
CA ASN A 184 -25.78 1.63 5.10
C ASN A 184 -26.15 2.55 3.94
N LEU A 185 -25.29 3.52 3.59
CA LEU A 185 -25.50 4.37 2.42
C LEU A 185 -25.59 3.55 1.13
N ALA A 186 -24.73 2.54 0.95
CA ALA A 186 -24.78 1.69 -0.24
C ALA A 186 -26.09 0.91 -0.35
N GLU A 187 -26.63 0.41 0.78
CA GLU A 187 -27.91 -0.28 0.86
C GLU A 187 -29.10 0.68 0.62
N GLU A 188 -29.10 1.85 1.27
CA GLU A 188 -30.14 2.89 1.10
C GLU A 188 -30.25 3.35 -0.36
N LEU A 189 -29.11 3.48 -1.03
CA LEU A 189 -29.02 3.85 -2.43
C LEU A 189 -29.34 2.68 -3.37
N ASN A 190 -29.56 1.46 -2.85
CA ASN A 190 -29.73 0.25 -3.65
C ASN A 190 -28.61 0.04 -4.68
N LEU A 191 -27.36 0.33 -4.27
CA LEU A 191 -26.22 0.14 -5.16
C LEU A 191 -26.06 -1.34 -5.52
N PRO A 192 -25.81 -1.69 -6.79
CA PRO A 192 -25.65 -3.08 -7.23
C PRO A 192 -24.57 -3.88 -6.46
N VAL A 193 -23.59 -3.16 -5.89
CA VAL A 193 -22.45 -3.74 -5.18
C VAL A 193 -22.58 -3.69 -3.65
N ALA A 194 -23.72 -3.27 -3.09
CA ALA A 194 -23.87 -3.00 -1.65
C ALA A 194 -23.45 -4.19 -0.76
N ASN A 195 -23.76 -5.42 -1.19
CA ASN A 195 -23.43 -6.65 -0.46
C ASN A 195 -22.06 -7.25 -0.82
N LYS A 196 -21.27 -6.61 -1.69
CA LYS A 196 -20.01 -7.16 -2.17
C LYS A 196 -18.96 -7.17 -1.05
N PRO A 197 -18.26 -8.29 -0.82
CA PRO A 197 -17.19 -8.34 0.15
C PRO A 197 -16.02 -7.44 -0.27
N GLU A 198 -15.24 -6.99 0.71
CA GLU A 198 -14.04 -6.18 0.45
C GLU A 198 -12.90 -7.05 -0.08
N SER A 199 -12.09 -6.51 -0.98
CA SER A 199 -10.82 -7.12 -1.37
C SER A 199 -9.80 -6.95 -0.23
N GLN A 200 -9.27 -8.07 0.29
CA GLN A 200 -8.29 -8.08 1.38
C GLN A 200 -6.85 -8.35 0.90
N GLU A 201 -6.67 -8.92 -0.30
CA GLU A 201 -5.39 -9.44 -0.78
C GLU A 201 -4.69 -8.53 -1.80
N ILE A 202 -3.39 -8.76 -2.03
CA ILE A 202 -2.64 -8.11 -3.11
C ILE A 202 -3.31 -8.46 -4.43
N CYS A 203 -3.66 -7.44 -5.21
CA CYS A 203 -4.60 -7.59 -6.33
C CYS A 203 -4.13 -8.55 -7.44
N PHE A 204 -2.82 -8.73 -7.60
CA PHE A 204 -2.23 -9.65 -8.58
C PHE A 204 -1.69 -10.96 -7.97
N VAL A 205 -1.81 -11.15 -6.65
CA VAL A 205 -1.46 -12.43 -5.97
C VAL A 205 -2.60 -12.84 -5.02
N PRO A 206 -3.74 -13.30 -5.57
CA PRO A 206 -4.95 -13.54 -4.79
C PRO A 206 -4.86 -14.74 -3.83
N ASP A 207 -3.93 -15.67 -4.06
CA ASP A 207 -3.69 -16.85 -3.22
C ASP A 207 -2.59 -16.62 -2.17
N ASN A 208 -2.08 -15.39 -2.07
CA ASN A 208 -1.02 -14.99 -1.16
C ASN A 208 0.30 -15.77 -1.33
N ASN A 209 0.50 -16.42 -2.50
CA ASN A 209 1.70 -17.18 -2.81
C ASN A 209 2.66 -16.37 -3.69
N TYR A 210 3.39 -15.44 -3.04
CA TYR A 210 4.30 -14.53 -3.74
C TYR A 210 5.43 -15.25 -4.47
N GLY A 211 5.99 -16.31 -3.87
CA GLY A 211 7.06 -17.09 -4.48
C GLY A 211 6.61 -17.76 -5.78
N ARG A 212 5.43 -18.40 -5.79
CA ARG A 212 4.84 -18.98 -7.00
C ARG A 212 4.61 -17.93 -8.08
N PHE A 213 4.00 -16.80 -7.72
CA PHE A 213 3.77 -15.69 -8.65
C PHE A 213 5.07 -15.21 -9.30
N ILE A 214 6.13 -15.00 -8.51
CA ILE A 214 7.43 -14.53 -9.02
C ILE A 214 8.07 -15.56 -9.97
N GLU A 215 7.98 -16.85 -9.65
CA GLU A 215 8.51 -17.93 -10.50
C GLU A 215 7.79 -18.00 -11.85
N GLU A 216 6.46 -17.91 -11.83
CA GLU A 216 5.63 -17.89 -13.04
C GLU A 216 5.90 -16.63 -13.87
N TYR A 217 5.92 -15.46 -13.24
CA TYR A 217 6.12 -14.18 -13.92
C TYR A 217 7.51 -14.05 -14.57
N GLN A 218 8.53 -14.69 -14.01
CA GLN A 218 9.89 -14.68 -14.56
C GLN A 218 10.22 -15.90 -15.40
N GLU A 219 9.28 -16.85 -15.52
CA GLU A 219 9.50 -18.18 -16.13
C GLU A 219 10.76 -18.87 -15.57
N GLN A 220 11.06 -18.63 -14.29
CA GLN A 220 12.31 -19.06 -13.65
C GLN A 220 12.04 -19.57 -12.25
N LYS A 221 12.39 -20.83 -11.98
CA LYS A 221 12.32 -21.40 -10.62
C LYS A 221 13.33 -20.74 -9.68
N ALA A 222 12.95 -20.57 -8.42
CA ALA A 222 13.86 -20.07 -7.41
C ALA A 222 14.99 -21.06 -7.14
N ARG A 223 16.19 -20.54 -6.91
CA ARG A 223 17.38 -21.36 -6.62
C ARG A 223 17.41 -21.77 -5.16
N GLU A 224 17.48 -23.06 -4.88
CA GLU A 224 17.65 -23.56 -3.51
C GLU A 224 18.99 -23.14 -2.90
N GLY A 225 19.01 -22.98 -1.57
CA GLY A 225 20.18 -22.56 -0.81
C GLY A 225 20.09 -22.96 0.66
N PRO A 226 21.14 -22.73 1.47
CA PRO A 226 21.18 -23.17 2.85
C PRO A 226 20.36 -22.27 3.78
N PHE A 227 19.64 -22.89 4.72
CA PHE A 227 19.29 -22.23 5.97
C PHE A 227 20.49 -22.25 6.90
N VAL A 228 20.86 -21.09 7.45
CA VAL A 228 22.04 -20.95 8.32
C VAL A 228 21.63 -20.41 9.69
N ASP A 229 22.11 -21.04 10.76
CA ASP A 229 21.85 -20.61 12.14
C ASP A 229 22.83 -19.50 12.60
N PRO A 230 22.64 -18.91 13.81
CA PRO A 230 23.53 -17.86 14.29
C PRO A 230 24.97 -18.28 14.56
N SER A 231 25.23 -19.59 14.65
CA SER A 231 26.57 -20.17 14.81
C SER A 231 27.25 -20.45 13.46
N GLY A 232 26.56 -20.20 12.34
CA GLY A 232 27.05 -20.46 10.99
C GLY A 232 26.82 -21.90 10.52
N ASN A 233 26.08 -22.72 11.27
CA ASN A 233 25.80 -24.09 10.85
C ASN A 233 24.68 -24.11 9.81
N VAL A 234 24.83 -24.96 8.79
CA VAL A 234 23.74 -25.27 7.86
C VAL A 234 22.74 -26.18 8.57
N VAL A 235 21.51 -25.71 8.71
CA VAL A 235 20.43 -26.39 9.44
C VAL A 235 19.34 -26.95 8.53
N GLY A 236 19.45 -26.72 7.22
CA GLY A 236 18.54 -27.26 6.21
C GLY A 236 18.70 -26.56 4.86
N THR A 237 17.79 -26.84 3.94
CA THR A 237 17.76 -26.25 2.60
C THR A 237 16.45 -25.51 2.39
N HIS A 238 16.52 -24.28 1.88
CA HIS A 238 15.38 -23.44 1.56
C HIS A 238 15.03 -23.53 0.07
N LYS A 239 13.74 -23.42 -0.25
CA LYS A 239 13.18 -23.42 -1.64
C LYS A 239 13.52 -22.18 -2.50
N GLY A 240 14.55 -21.42 -2.14
CA GLY A 240 14.88 -20.11 -2.72
C GLY A 240 14.36 -18.89 -1.95
N ILE A 241 15.17 -17.82 -1.92
CA ILE A 241 15.01 -16.67 -1.01
C ILE A 241 13.66 -15.94 -1.14
N ILE A 242 13.04 -15.97 -2.32
CA ILE A 242 11.77 -15.28 -2.62
C ILE A 242 10.58 -15.86 -1.84
N HIS A 243 10.72 -17.07 -1.27
CA HIS A 243 9.69 -17.74 -0.47
C HIS A 243 9.74 -17.36 1.01
N TYR A 244 10.63 -16.43 1.40
CA TYR A 244 10.90 -16.09 2.79
C TYR A 244 10.86 -14.59 3.04
N THR A 245 10.46 -14.21 4.25
CA THR A 245 10.42 -12.81 4.72
C THR A 245 10.92 -12.75 6.16
N ILE A 246 11.59 -11.66 6.52
CA ILE A 246 12.09 -11.45 7.90
C ILE A 246 10.93 -11.51 8.91
N GLY A 247 11.11 -12.36 9.93
CA GLY A 247 10.12 -12.66 10.96
C GLY A 247 9.19 -13.84 10.62
N GLN A 248 9.32 -14.45 9.43
CA GLN A 248 8.55 -15.63 9.06
C GLN A 248 8.91 -16.83 9.94
N ARG A 249 7.88 -17.52 10.44
CA ARG A 249 7.98 -18.74 11.27
C ARG A 249 7.48 -19.98 10.55
N ARG A 250 6.39 -19.85 9.79
CA ARG A 250 5.72 -20.98 9.11
C ARG A 250 6.39 -21.24 7.75
N GLY A 251 6.28 -22.48 7.27
CA GLY A 251 6.81 -22.87 5.95
C GLY A 251 8.33 -23.04 5.89
N LEU A 252 9.05 -22.98 7.03
CA LEU A 252 10.50 -23.22 7.06
C LEU A 252 10.84 -24.73 6.98
N HIS A 253 9.95 -25.60 7.45
CA HIS A 253 10.12 -27.05 7.48
C HIS A 253 11.42 -27.53 8.17
N LEU A 254 11.89 -26.78 9.18
CA LEU A 254 13.07 -27.10 9.98
C LEU A 254 12.69 -27.79 11.31
N ALA A 255 13.31 -28.93 11.60
CA ALA A 255 13.09 -29.71 12.83
C ALA A 255 14.16 -29.42 13.89
N LEU A 256 14.17 -28.21 14.44
CA LEU A 256 15.22 -27.73 15.36
C LEU A 256 14.86 -27.81 16.86
N GLY A 257 13.80 -28.55 17.21
CA GLY A 257 13.34 -28.72 18.60
C GLY A 257 12.81 -27.45 19.29
N THR A 258 13.01 -26.28 18.69
CA THR A 258 12.59 -24.96 19.19
C THR A 258 12.03 -24.10 18.06
N PRO A 259 11.16 -23.12 18.36
CA PRO A 259 10.65 -22.21 17.34
C PRO A 259 11.75 -21.33 16.76
N VAL A 260 11.97 -21.43 15.45
CA VAL A 260 12.89 -20.57 14.69
C VAL A 260 12.14 -19.64 13.75
N TYR A 261 12.79 -18.52 13.43
CA TYR A 261 12.26 -17.48 12.57
C TYR A 261 13.34 -17.06 11.56
N VAL A 262 12.93 -16.57 10.40
CA VAL A 262 13.85 -15.93 9.44
C VAL A 262 14.35 -14.62 10.04
N THR A 263 15.65 -14.54 10.33
CA THR A 263 16.30 -13.36 10.92
C THR A 263 17.01 -12.49 9.90
N GLY A 264 17.31 -13.04 8.72
CA GLY A 264 17.96 -12.31 7.63
C GLY A 264 17.92 -13.10 6.33
N ILE A 265 18.12 -12.40 5.21
CA ILE A 265 18.22 -12.98 3.88
C ILE A 265 19.44 -12.35 3.22
N ASP A 266 20.35 -13.19 2.74
CA ASP A 266 21.53 -12.79 1.99
C ASP A 266 21.37 -13.27 0.54
N PRO A 267 21.05 -12.37 -0.40
CA PRO A 267 20.91 -12.72 -1.81
C PRO A 267 22.24 -13.10 -2.48
N GLU A 268 23.36 -12.51 -2.06
CA GLU A 268 24.67 -12.74 -2.67
C GLU A 268 25.18 -14.14 -2.31
N ALA A 269 25.05 -14.52 -1.04
CA ALA A 269 25.35 -15.87 -0.56
C ALA A 269 24.22 -16.88 -0.81
N ASN A 270 23.07 -16.44 -1.36
CA ASN A 270 21.83 -17.22 -1.51
C ASN A 270 21.49 -17.99 -0.22
N THR A 271 21.48 -17.29 0.91
CA THR A 271 21.35 -17.87 2.25
C THR A 271 20.17 -17.25 2.99
N VAL A 272 19.42 -18.09 3.72
CA VAL A 272 18.38 -17.62 4.64
C VAL A 272 18.83 -17.86 6.08
N HIS A 273 19.05 -16.78 6.82
CA HIS A 273 19.42 -16.85 8.22
C HIS A 273 18.19 -17.13 9.07
N VAL A 274 18.31 -18.10 9.97
CA VAL A 274 17.26 -18.45 10.93
C VAL A 274 17.79 -18.39 12.35
N GLY A 275 16.92 -18.03 13.28
CA GLY A 275 17.30 -17.91 14.68
C GLY A 275 16.11 -17.80 15.62
N PRO A 276 16.39 -17.69 16.92
CA PRO A 276 15.34 -17.54 17.90
C PRO A 276 14.75 -16.13 17.83
N VAL A 277 13.58 -15.94 18.45
CA VAL A 277 12.80 -14.69 18.33
C VAL A 277 13.57 -13.45 18.81
N GLN A 278 14.52 -13.59 19.74
CA GLN A 278 15.27 -12.46 20.28
C GLN A 278 16.11 -11.74 19.20
N HIS A 279 16.54 -12.45 18.16
CA HIS A 279 17.35 -11.90 17.07
C HIS A 279 16.54 -11.03 16.09
N LEU A 280 15.21 -10.95 16.28
CA LEU A 280 14.33 -10.11 15.46
C LEU A 280 14.08 -8.73 16.06
N PHE A 281 14.52 -8.48 17.30
CA PHE A 281 14.29 -7.19 17.95
C PHE A 281 15.37 -6.19 17.53
N SER A 282 14.93 -4.99 17.17
CA SER A 282 15.77 -3.87 16.77
C SER A 282 15.42 -2.65 17.60
N GLN A 283 16.42 -1.90 18.04
CA GLN A 283 16.20 -0.64 18.78
C GLN A 283 15.78 0.50 17.86
N GLY A 284 16.02 0.37 16.55
CA GLY A 284 15.68 1.40 15.59
C GLY A 284 15.77 0.92 14.15
N LEU A 285 15.82 1.88 13.23
CA LEU A 285 16.02 1.65 11.80
C LEU A 285 16.64 2.86 11.11
N LEU A 286 17.19 2.63 9.93
CA LEU A 286 17.45 3.67 8.93
C LEU A 286 16.43 3.59 7.80
N ALA A 287 15.97 4.74 7.33
CA ALA A 287 15.04 4.86 6.21
C ALA A 287 15.53 5.88 5.19
N LYS A 288 15.17 5.66 3.91
CA LYS A 288 15.42 6.55 2.76
C LYS A 288 14.12 6.84 2.01
N ASP A 289 14.21 7.52 0.87
CA ASP A 289 13.06 7.87 0.02
C ASP A 289 11.99 8.61 0.83
N LEU A 290 12.46 9.59 1.62
CA LEU A 290 11.67 10.28 2.62
C LEU A 290 10.65 11.22 1.97
N ASN A 291 9.45 11.26 2.52
CA ASN A 291 8.47 12.30 2.23
C ASN A 291 7.90 12.84 3.53
N PHE A 292 7.85 14.16 3.65
CA PHE A 292 7.28 14.87 4.79
C PHE A 292 6.06 15.68 4.35
N ILE A 293 4.97 15.55 5.10
CA ILE A 293 3.70 16.19 4.76
C ILE A 293 3.60 17.62 5.29
N PRO A 294 3.83 17.90 6.59
CA PRO A 294 3.65 19.24 7.15
C PRO A 294 4.85 20.18 6.95
N PHE A 295 5.98 19.69 6.43
CA PHE A 295 7.18 20.48 6.16
C PHE A 295 8.05 19.81 5.09
N ASP A 296 9.04 20.51 4.53
CA ASP A 296 9.91 19.96 3.48
C ASP A 296 11.09 19.17 4.03
N THR A 297 11.61 19.58 5.19
CA THR A 297 12.79 18.97 5.81
C THR A 297 12.63 18.89 7.32
N LEU A 298 13.12 17.80 7.91
CA LEU A 298 13.19 17.63 9.35
C LEU A 298 14.46 18.31 9.88
N GLN A 299 14.31 19.42 10.61
CA GLN A 299 15.44 20.20 11.13
C GLN A 299 15.97 19.65 12.45
N GLU A 300 15.06 19.28 13.36
CA GLU A 300 15.38 18.79 14.69
C GLU A 300 14.78 17.41 14.92
N SER A 301 15.28 16.69 15.93
CA SER A 301 14.69 15.42 16.33
C SER A 301 13.24 15.60 16.77
N LEU A 302 12.36 14.69 16.35
CA LEU A 302 10.93 14.77 16.62
C LEU A 302 10.42 13.48 17.26
N LYS A 303 9.62 13.63 18.33
CA LYS A 303 8.86 12.51 18.90
C LYS A 303 7.61 12.24 18.07
N VAL A 304 7.41 10.98 17.73
CA VAL A 304 6.33 10.51 16.86
C VAL A 304 5.83 9.15 17.35
N THR A 305 4.74 8.67 16.76
CA THR A 305 4.46 7.23 16.71
C THR A 305 4.75 6.71 15.31
N ALA A 306 5.25 5.49 15.18
CA ALA A 306 5.67 4.92 13.91
C ALA A 306 5.02 3.56 13.64
N LYS A 307 4.56 3.36 12.40
CA LYS A 307 4.14 2.05 11.88
C LYS A 307 5.24 1.55 10.93
N ILE A 308 5.75 0.34 11.17
CA ILE A 308 6.74 -0.33 10.31
C ILE A 308 6.13 -1.35 9.34
N ARG A 309 4.80 -1.56 9.44
CA ARG A 309 3.98 -2.42 8.58
C ARG A 309 2.54 -1.88 8.58
N TYR A 310 1.80 -2.14 7.51
CA TYR A 310 0.43 -1.63 7.33
C TYR A 310 -0.51 -1.97 8.51
N ASN A 311 -0.55 -3.25 8.91
CA ASN A 311 -1.40 -3.75 10.00
C ASN A 311 -0.76 -3.68 11.40
N ALA A 312 0.45 -3.13 11.53
CA ALA A 312 1.08 -2.97 12.84
C ALA A 312 0.43 -1.83 13.61
N LYS A 313 0.40 -1.92 14.94
CA LYS A 313 0.07 -0.75 15.78
C LYS A 313 1.19 0.28 15.66
N ALA A 314 0.84 1.55 15.70
CA ALA A 314 1.84 2.62 15.80
C ALA A 314 2.49 2.56 17.18
N VAL A 315 3.81 2.69 17.24
CA VAL A 315 4.61 2.62 18.47
C VAL A 315 5.40 3.90 18.69
N PRO A 316 5.60 4.36 19.94
CA PRO A 316 6.42 5.54 20.23
C PRO A 316 7.86 5.41 19.70
N ALA A 317 8.35 6.50 19.10
CA ALA A 317 9.69 6.59 18.56
C ALA A 317 10.16 8.04 18.45
N THR A 318 11.47 8.21 18.30
CA THR A 318 12.11 9.50 17.96
C THR A 318 12.77 9.39 16.58
N ILE A 319 12.48 10.37 15.71
CA ILE A 319 13.08 10.47 14.37
C ILE A 319 14.07 11.63 14.31
N SER A 320 15.15 11.47 13.57
CA SER A 320 16.16 12.51 13.28
C SER A 320 16.84 12.22 11.95
N MET A 321 17.29 13.26 11.23
CA MET A 321 18.12 13.06 10.04
C MET A 321 19.47 12.46 10.44
N ALA A 322 19.88 11.38 9.78
CA ALA A 322 21.22 10.78 9.92
C ALA A 322 22.17 11.31 8.85
N GLU A 323 21.66 11.48 7.63
CA GLU A 323 22.31 12.07 6.47
C GLU A 323 21.25 12.89 5.69
N PRO A 324 21.60 13.71 4.68
CA PRO A 324 20.63 14.54 3.95
C PRO A 324 19.42 13.78 3.38
N ASP A 325 19.60 12.52 3.00
CA ASP A 325 18.60 11.64 2.39
C ASP A 325 18.24 10.41 3.24
N GLN A 326 18.80 10.30 4.45
CA GLN A 326 18.56 9.18 5.35
C GLN A 326 18.08 9.65 6.72
N LEU A 327 17.00 9.03 7.19
CA LEU A 327 16.41 9.25 8.49
C LEU A 327 16.75 8.09 9.42
N LYS A 328 17.16 8.42 10.63
CA LYS A 328 17.27 7.49 11.75
C LYS A 328 16.01 7.57 12.59
N LEU A 329 15.48 6.40 12.92
CA LEU A 329 14.38 6.25 13.87
C LEU A 329 14.83 5.34 15.01
N ILE A 330 14.63 5.79 16.24
CA ILE A 330 14.86 4.99 17.46
C ILE A 330 13.51 4.78 18.14
N PHE A 331 13.16 3.52 18.39
CA PHE A 331 11.95 3.18 19.14
C PHE A 331 12.17 3.40 20.63
N ASP A 332 11.12 3.75 21.36
CA ASP A 332 11.19 3.82 22.82
C ASP A 332 11.39 2.42 23.43
N GLU A 333 10.82 1.39 22.78
CA GLU A 333 10.99 -0.03 23.12
C GLU A 333 11.39 -0.83 21.86
N PRO A 334 12.30 -1.81 21.96
CA PRO A 334 12.74 -2.60 20.81
C PRO A 334 11.58 -3.24 20.03
N GLN A 335 11.59 -3.09 18.71
CA GLN A 335 10.52 -3.60 17.85
C GLN A 335 10.95 -4.85 17.11
N LYS A 336 10.02 -5.80 17.00
CA LYS A 336 10.23 -7.08 16.32
C LYS A 336 10.09 -6.93 14.80
N SER A 337 11.01 -7.53 14.07
CA SER A 337 10.96 -7.72 12.61
C SER A 337 10.86 -6.41 11.81
N VAL A 338 11.77 -5.48 12.11
CA VAL A 338 12.11 -4.38 11.20
C VAL A 338 12.66 -4.98 9.90
N THR A 339 11.94 -4.78 8.78
CA THR A 339 12.20 -5.49 7.52
C THR A 339 12.59 -4.51 6.42
N PRO A 340 13.80 -4.62 5.85
CA PRO A 340 14.21 -3.83 4.69
C PRO A 340 13.23 -3.97 3.51
N GLY A 341 12.97 -2.84 2.84
CA GLY A 341 12.00 -2.74 1.74
C GLY A 341 10.56 -2.46 2.16
N GLN A 342 10.20 -2.69 3.43
CA GLN A 342 8.93 -2.18 3.96
C GLN A 342 9.00 -0.66 4.15
N SER A 343 7.85 0.00 4.17
CA SER A 343 7.77 1.40 4.56
C SER A 343 7.73 1.56 6.07
N VAL A 344 8.23 2.71 6.52
CA VAL A 344 7.97 3.25 7.85
C VAL A 344 7.17 4.54 7.68
N VAL A 345 6.09 4.69 8.44
CA VAL A 345 5.26 5.90 8.42
C VAL A 345 5.14 6.43 9.84
N PHE A 346 5.39 7.72 10.00
CA PHE A 346 5.46 8.42 11.28
C PHE A 346 4.30 9.42 11.41
N TYR A 347 3.74 9.45 12.62
CA TYR A 347 2.51 10.16 12.95
C TYR A 347 2.68 10.99 14.23
N GLN A 348 1.93 12.08 14.31
CA GLN A 348 1.64 12.78 15.56
C GLN A 348 0.12 12.80 15.72
N ASP A 349 -0.39 12.04 16.69
CA ASP A 349 -1.82 11.77 16.86
C ASP A 349 -2.47 11.23 15.56
N ASP A 350 -3.31 12.02 14.91
CA ASP A 350 -3.97 11.72 13.64
C ASP A 350 -3.21 12.26 12.42
N LEU A 351 -2.22 13.13 12.60
CA LEU A 351 -1.45 13.74 11.53
C LEU A 351 -0.36 12.79 11.02
N VAL A 352 -0.34 12.55 9.72
CA VAL A 352 0.81 11.93 9.05
C VAL A 352 1.91 12.97 8.97
N ILE A 353 3.01 12.72 9.65
CA ILE A 353 4.20 13.57 9.56
C ILE A 353 5.00 13.20 8.30
N GLY A 354 4.98 11.93 7.91
CA GLY A 354 5.62 11.45 6.68
C GLY A 354 5.98 9.98 6.73
N GLY A 355 6.87 9.56 5.84
CA GLY A 355 7.37 8.19 5.82
C GLY A 355 8.59 8.00 4.92
N GLY A 356 9.07 6.77 4.83
CA GLY A 356 10.18 6.36 3.97
C GLY A 356 10.28 4.84 3.82
N THR A 357 11.26 4.38 3.06
CA THR A 357 11.58 2.96 2.86
C THR A 357 12.67 2.52 3.84
N ILE A 358 12.42 1.46 4.60
CA ILE A 358 13.37 0.89 5.56
C ILE A 358 14.58 0.31 4.81
N ILE A 359 15.77 0.78 5.15
CA ILE A 359 17.06 0.30 4.63
C ILE A 359 17.56 -0.89 5.46
N LYS A 360 17.65 -0.69 6.79
CA LYS A 360 18.16 -1.70 7.73
C LYS A 360 17.69 -1.45 9.17
N PRO A 361 17.61 -2.51 10.00
CA PRO A 361 17.53 -2.37 11.46
C PRO A 361 18.82 -1.77 12.05
N LEU A 362 18.75 -1.30 13.30
CA LEU A 362 19.85 -0.72 14.07
C LEU A 362 20.25 -1.57 15.25
#